data_AF-A0A7K5KM81-F1
#
_entry.id   AF-A0A7K5KM81-F1
#
_cell.length_a   1.000
_cell.length_b   1.000
_cell.length_c   1.000
_cell.angle_alpha   90.00
_cell.angle_beta   90.00
_cell.angle_gamma   90.00
#
_symmetry.space_group_name_H-M   'P 1'
#
loop_
_entity.id
_entity.type
_entity.pdbx_description
1 polymer ?
#
loop_
_entity_poly.entity_id
_entity_poly.type
_entity_poly.pdbx_seq_one_letter_code
_entity_poly.pdbx_strand_id
1 'polypeptide(L)'
;LAGLTVSVPGMEKALHQYTLEPSDKPFDMKSVPLATAPVFEQKAGRSPRTIPSFPFALLSSPEQLAAIPEFQSLGPLFRCSEPVQLTEAETEYFVRCVKHVFPNHVVFQ
;
A
#
# COMPACT_ATOMS: atom_id res chain seq x y z
N LEU A 1 11.07 -14.09 20.52
CA LEU A 1 10.42 -14.45 19.24
C LEU A 1 10.94 -13.48 18.18
N ALA A 2 11.96 -13.88 17.42
CA ALA A 2 12.51 -13.02 16.37
C ALA A 2 11.53 -12.98 15.20
N GLY A 3 10.98 -11.80 14.91
CA GLY A 3 10.07 -11.59 13.79
C GLY A 3 10.78 -11.90 12.46
N LEU A 4 10.05 -12.51 11.53
CA LEU A 4 10.54 -12.84 10.20
C LEU A 4 10.88 -11.55 9.43
N THR A 5 12.16 -11.32 9.12
CA THR A 5 12.65 -10.12 8.44
C THR A 5 12.54 -10.26 6.92
N VAL A 6 11.34 -10.50 6.37
CA VAL A 6 11.15 -10.73 4.93
C VAL A 6 9.93 -9.95 4.45
N SER A 7 9.99 -9.41 3.23
CA SER A 7 8.84 -8.73 2.63
C SER A 7 7.84 -9.76 2.09
N VAL A 8 6.53 -9.50 2.26
CA VAL A 8 5.44 -10.34 1.70
C VAL A 8 5.58 -10.53 0.18
N PRO A 9 5.78 -9.49 -0.65
CA PRO A 9 5.98 -9.67 -2.09
C PRO A 9 7.26 -10.45 -2.44
N GLY A 10 8.35 -10.29 -1.67
CA GLY A 10 9.56 -11.10 -1.84
C GLY A 10 9.31 -12.59 -1.56
N MET A 11 8.52 -12.89 -0.53
CA MET A 11 8.13 -14.26 -0.17
C MET A 11 7.29 -14.91 -1.26
N GLU A 12 6.30 -14.20 -1.78
CA GLU A 12 5.44 -14.69 -2.86
C GLU A 12 6.25 -15.06 -4.11
N LYS A 13 7.14 -14.17 -4.54
CA LYS A 13 8.00 -14.40 -5.72
C LYS A 13 8.94 -15.60 -5.53
N ALA A 14 9.53 -15.72 -4.33
CA ALA A 14 10.44 -16.83 -4.03
C ALA A 14 9.72 -18.18 -4.02
N LEU A 15 8.52 -18.26 -3.43
CA LEU A 15 7.71 -19.50 -3.43
C LEU A 15 7.23 -19.87 -4.84
N HIS A 16 6.84 -18.88 -5.63
CA HIS A 16 6.44 -19.09 -7.01
C HIS A 16 7.59 -19.68 -7.83
N GLN A 17 8.79 -19.09 -7.75
CA GLN A 17 9.98 -19.60 -8.46
C GLN A 17 10.32 -21.02 -8.04
N TYR A 18 10.29 -21.30 -6.72
CA TYR A 18 10.54 -22.64 -6.19
C TYR A 18 9.57 -23.69 -6.74
N THR A 19 8.32 -23.31 -7.04
CA THR A 19 7.33 -24.22 -7.62
C THR A 19 7.56 -24.48 -9.12
N LEU A 20 8.18 -23.52 -9.83
CA LEU A 20 8.50 -23.64 -11.25
C LEU A 20 9.77 -24.47 -11.51
N GLU A 21 10.69 -24.52 -10.55
CA GLU A 21 11.92 -25.28 -10.65
C GLU A 21 11.84 -26.57 -9.82
N PRO A 22 11.82 -27.77 -10.44
CA PRO A 22 11.83 -29.03 -9.72
C PRO A 22 13.06 -29.11 -8.81
N SER A 23 12.84 -29.10 -7.49
CA SER A 23 13.89 -29.16 -6.48
C SER A 23 13.53 -30.19 -5.42
N ASP A 24 14.47 -31.11 -5.15
CA ASP A 24 14.39 -32.04 -4.01
C ASP A 24 14.78 -31.40 -2.67
N LYS A 25 15.32 -30.17 -2.70
CA LYS A 25 15.70 -29.42 -1.49
C LYS A 25 14.52 -28.59 -0.99
N PRO A 26 14.22 -28.58 0.32
CA PRO A 26 13.16 -27.77 0.88
C PRO A 26 13.43 -26.27 0.69
N PHE A 27 12.37 -25.49 0.60
CA PHE A 27 12.43 -24.03 0.49
C PHE A 27 13.19 -23.41 1.68
N ASP A 28 14.26 -22.65 1.40
CA ASP A 28 15.02 -21.95 2.42
C ASP A 28 14.50 -20.53 2.62
N MET A 29 13.91 -20.28 3.79
CA MET A 29 13.35 -18.98 4.12
C MET A 29 14.38 -17.85 4.19
N LYS A 30 15.68 -18.18 4.30
CA LYS A 30 16.79 -17.20 4.30
C LYS A 30 17.16 -16.73 2.89
N SER A 31 16.70 -17.42 1.83
CA SER A 31 16.94 -17.00 0.45
C SER A 31 15.97 -15.92 -0.02
N VAL A 32 14.96 -15.59 0.78
CA VAL A 32 13.95 -14.58 0.45
C VAL A 32 14.57 -13.18 0.59
N PRO A 33 14.61 -12.37 -0.48
CA PRO A 33 15.18 -11.04 -0.41
C PRO A 33 14.37 -10.11 0.51
N LEU A 34 15.09 -9.37 1.36
CA LEU A 34 14.50 -8.47 2.36
C LEU A 34 13.73 -7.29 1.73
N ALA A 35 14.11 -6.87 0.53
CA ALA A 35 13.51 -5.74 -0.16
C ALA A 35 13.34 -6.07 -1.66
N THR A 36 12.10 -6.34 -2.07
CA THR A 36 11.72 -6.12 -3.46
C THR A 36 11.67 -4.62 -3.70
N ALA A 37 12.74 -4.05 -4.28
CA ALA A 37 12.67 -2.72 -4.85
C ALA A 37 11.49 -2.69 -5.84
N PRO A 38 10.66 -1.63 -5.84
CA PRO A 38 9.62 -1.48 -6.85
C PRO A 38 10.32 -1.42 -8.21
N VAL A 39 10.03 -2.38 -9.09
CA VAL A 39 10.39 -2.28 -10.50
C VAL A 39 9.50 -1.19 -11.08
N PHE A 40 10.02 0.03 -11.06
CA PHE A 40 9.42 1.16 -11.77
C PHE A 40 9.73 0.97 -13.25
N GLU A 41 8.80 0.35 -13.99
CA GLU A 41 8.81 0.43 -15.45
C GLU A 41 8.43 1.86 -15.84
N GLN A 42 9.46 2.68 -15.97
CA GLN A 42 9.41 4.06 -16.40
C GLN A 42 9.14 4.11 -17.91
N LYS A 43 7.88 4.24 -18.30
CA LYS A 43 7.54 4.71 -19.65
C LYS A 43 7.08 6.16 -19.58
N ALA A 44 7.97 7.03 -20.08
CA ALA A 44 7.82 8.48 -20.12
C ALA A 44 6.55 8.93 -20.84
N GLY A 45 5.91 9.99 -20.33
CA GLY A 45 4.83 10.65 -21.06
C GLY A 45 4.12 11.77 -20.30
N ARG A 46 4.60 13.00 -20.52
CA ARG A 46 3.89 14.29 -20.41
C ARG A 46 3.60 14.90 -19.03
N SER A 47 4.08 16.14 -18.90
CA SER A 47 3.87 17.08 -17.80
C SER A 47 2.39 17.42 -17.58
N PRO A 48 1.87 17.38 -16.33
CA PRO A 48 0.58 17.99 -16.03
C PRO A 48 0.76 19.47 -15.68
N ARG A 49 -0.20 20.27 -16.15
CA ARG A 49 -0.39 21.67 -15.77
C ARG A 49 -0.58 21.76 -14.25
N THR A 50 0.03 22.77 -13.65
CA THR A 50 -0.07 23.12 -12.22
C THR A 50 -1.50 23.57 -11.89
N ILE A 51 -2.35 22.62 -11.51
CA ILE A 51 -3.50 22.89 -10.63
C ILE A 51 -2.93 22.90 -9.21
N PRO A 52 -3.28 23.84 -8.32
CA PRO A 52 -2.72 23.91 -6.98
C PRO A 52 -2.89 22.55 -6.28
N SER A 53 -1.77 21.84 -6.14
CA SER A 53 -1.68 20.68 -5.29
C SER A 53 -1.80 21.20 -3.87
N PHE A 54 -3.01 21.15 -3.32
CA PHE A 54 -3.14 21.05 -1.88
C PHE A 54 -2.17 19.95 -1.43
N PRO A 55 -1.44 20.13 -0.31
CA PRO A 55 -0.50 19.13 0.18
C PRO A 55 -1.27 17.90 0.68
N PHE A 56 -1.80 17.12 -0.26
CA PHE A 56 -2.51 15.87 -0.02
C PHE A 56 -1.55 14.79 0.49
N ALA A 57 -0.24 14.99 0.31
CA ALA A 57 0.82 14.18 0.90
C ALA A 57 0.81 14.17 2.43
N LEU A 58 0.07 15.08 3.08
CA LEU A 58 -0.07 15.07 4.54
C LEU A 58 -1.21 14.17 5.02
N LEU A 59 -2.13 13.70 4.17
CA LEU A 59 -3.46 13.25 4.60
C LEU A 59 -3.62 11.77 4.99
N SER A 60 -2.57 10.96 5.01
CA SER A 60 -2.69 9.50 5.11
C SER A 60 -1.96 8.89 6.32
N SER A 61 -1.73 9.67 7.38
CA SER A 61 -1.20 9.09 8.62
C SER A 61 -2.34 8.66 9.56
N PRO A 62 -2.21 7.52 10.25
CA PRO A 62 -3.17 7.09 11.28
C PRO A 62 -3.40 8.15 12.37
N GLU A 63 -2.40 9.00 12.61
CA GLU A 63 -2.45 10.10 13.58
C GLU A 63 -3.52 11.14 13.23
N GLN A 64 -3.80 11.38 11.95
CA GLN A 64 -4.85 12.31 11.54
C GLN A 64 -6.25 11.77 11.77
N LEU A 65 -6.47 10.46 11.56
CA LEU A 65 -7.75 9.85 11.92
C LEU A 65 -8.00 9.96 13.42
N ALA A 66 -6.96 9.81 14.24
CA ALA A 66 -7.05 10.00 15.68
C ALA A 66 -7.35 11.45 16.08
N ALA A 67 -7.01 12.44 15.24
CA ALA A 67 -7.30 13.85 15.48
C ALA A 67 -8.77 14.24 15.20
N ILE A 68 -9.56 13.36 14.56
CA ILE A 68 -10.98 13.59 14.26
C ILE A 68 -11.81 13.10 15.45
N PRO A 69 -12.45 14.00 16.24
CA PRO A 69 -13.16 13.61 17.45
C PRO A 69 -14.29 12.60 17.22
N GLU A 70 -14.97 12.69 16.08
CA GLU A 70 -16.07 11.81 15.68
C GLU A 70 -15.61 10.36 15.47
N PHE A 71 -14.32 10.12 15.25
CA PHE A 71 -13.76 8.79 15.02
C PHE A 71 -13.27 8.08 16.28
N GLN A 72 -13.26 8.76 17.44
CA GLN A 72 -12.78 8.18 18.70
C GLN A 72 -13.57 6.93 19.12
N SER A 73 -14.86 6.85 18.76
CA SER A 73 -15.72 5.70 19.07
C SER A 73 -15.52 4.50 18.15
N LEU A 74 -14.80 4.65 17.04
CA LEU A 74 -14.58 3.57 16.06
C LEU A 74 -13.60 2.51 16.56
N GLY A 75 -12.82 2.82 17.59
CA GLY A 75 -11.78 1.96 18.14
C GLY A 75 -10.44 2.08 17.41
N PRO A 76 -9.48 1.19 17.69
CA PRO A 76 -8.17 1.25 17.05
C PRO A 76 -8.26 0.93 15.55
N LEU A 77 -7.50 1.66 14.74
CA LEU A 77 -7.35 1.38 13.32
C LEU A 77 -6.70 0.00 13.13
N PHE A 78 -7.32 -0.86 12.33
CA PHE A 78 -6.84 -2.21 12.05
C PHE A 78 -5.96 -2.25 10.80
N ARG A 79 -6.38 -1.62 9.71
CA ARG A 79 -5.67 -1.64 8.42
C ARG A 79 -6.05 -0.46 7.53
N CYS A 80 -5.10 0.01 6.72
CA CYS A 80 -5.33 0.95 5.61
C CYS A 80 -5.04 0.27 4.26
N SER A 81 -5.72 0.69 3.20
CA SER A 81 -5.34 0.38 1.83
C SER A 81 -4.34 1.40 1.28
N GLU A 82 -3.70 1.07 0.16
CA GLU A 82 -3.10 2.09 -0.69
C GLU A 82 -4.18 3.00 -1.32
N PRO A 83 -3.86 4.24 -1.69
CA PRO A 83 -4.80 5.13 -2.39
C PRO A 83 -5.17 4.61 -3.78
N VAL A 84 -6.46 4.58 -4.10
CA VAL A 84 -6.99 4.18 -5.40
C VAL A 84 -7.60 5.38 -6.12
N GLN A 85 -7.22 5.60 -7.38
CA GLN A 85 -7.79 6.68 -8.20
C GLN A 85 -9.25 6.36 -8.56
N LEU A 86 -10.16 7.30 -8.26
CA LEU A 86 -11.59 7.19 -8.50
C LEU A 86 -12.10 8.02 -9.68
N THR A 87 -11.29 8.96 -10.18
CA THR A 87 -11.63 9.78 -11.36
C THR A 87 -10.68 9.51 -12.51
N GLU A 88 -11.11 9.75 -13.75
CA GLU A 88 -10.26 9.59 -14.92
C GLU A 88 -9.15 10.65 -14.97
N ALA A 89 -8.07 10.38 -15.71
CA ALA A 89 -6.89 11.26 -15.75
C ALA A 89 -7.15 12.61 -16.43
N GLU A 90 -8.22 12.72 -17.21
CA GLU A 90 -8.54 13.90 -18.03
C GLU A 90 -9.77 14.68 -17.54
N THR A 91 -10.29 14.35 -16.35
CA THR A 91 -11.37 15.10 -15.71
C THR A 91 -10.85 16.25 -14.86
N GLU A 92 -11.72 17.23 -14.59
CA GLU A 92 -11.39 18.43 -13.81
C GLU A 92 -11.03 18.14 -12.35
N TYR A 93 -11.53 17.02 -11.82
CA TYR A 93 -11.28 16.59 -10.46
C TYR A 93 -10.37 15.36 -10.43
N PHE A 94 -9.43 15.37 -9.51
CA PHE A 94 -8.55 14.26 -9.23
C PHE A 94 -8.84 13.71 -7.83
N VAL A 95 -9.53 12.58 -7.76
CA VAL A 95 -9.97 11.96 -6.50
C VAL A 95 -9.23 10.64 -6.31
N ARG A 96 -8.60 10.48 -5.16
CA ARG A 96 -8.05 9.20 -4.69
C ARG A 96 -8.72 8.83 -3.39
N CYS A 97 -9.00 7.55 -3.21
CA CYS A 97 -9.62 7.03 -1.99
C CYS A 97 -8.73 6.02 -1.26
N VAL A 98 -8.64 6.16 0.05
CA VAL A 98 -8.05 5.22 0.99
C VAL A 98 -9.15 4.60 1.86
N LYS A 99 -9.10 3.28 2.00
CA LYS A 99 -10.01 2.54 2.87
C LYS A 99 -9.34 2.27 4.21
N HIS A 100 -9.92 2.79 5.28
CA HIS A 100 -9.50 2.59 6.67
C HIS A 100 -10.45 1.61 7.37
N VAL A 101 -9.92 0.49 7.83
CA VAL A 101 -10.70 -0.59 8.46
C VAL A 101 -10.53 -0.52 9.97
N PHE A 102 -11.65 -0.48 10.68
CA PHE A 102 -11.79 -0.56 12.14
C PHE A 102 -12.50 -1.87 12.51
N PRO A 103 -12.57 -2.25 13.80
CA PRO A 103 -13.18 -3.52 14.21
C PRO A 103 -14.61 -3.74 13.70
N ASN A 104 -15.43 -2.68 13.66
CA ASN A 104 -16.84 -2.74 13.24
C ASN A 104 -17.20 -1.72 12.15
N HIS A 105 -16.23 -0.96 11.63
CA HIS A 105 -16.48 0.17 10.74
C HIS A 105 -15.44 0.25 9.62
N VAL A 106 -15.81 0.94 8.54
CA VAL A 106 -14.91 1.31 7.46
C VAL A 106 -15.07 2.79 7.18
N VAL A 107 -13.97 3.53 7.17
CA VAL A 107 -13.92 4.95 6.79
C VAL A 107 -13.28 5.05 5.41
N PHE A 108 -13.92 5.81 4.51
CA PHE A 108 -13.39 6.15 3.20
C PHE A 108 -12.92 7.60 3.24
N GLN A 109 -11.66 7.79 2.88
CA GLN A 109 -11.02 9.09 2.77
C GLN A 109 -10.62 9.32 1.33
#